data_AF-A0A6C0LQY1-F1
#
_entry.id   AF-A0A6C0LQY1-F1
#
_cell.length_a   1.000
_cell.length_b   1.000
_cell.length_c   1.000
_cell.angle_alpha   90.00
_cell.angle_beta   90.00
_cell.angle_gamma   90.00
#
_symmetry.space_group_name_H-M   'P 1'
#
loop_
_entity.id
_entity.type
_entity.pdbx_description
1 polymer ?
#
loop_
_entity_poly.entity_id
_entity_poly.type
_entity_poly.pdbx_seq_one_letter_code
_entity_poly.pdbx_strand_id
1 'polypeptide(L)'
;MSINFYSNSNENSKLTSLTLQKLMNYSEIHGFRHKHIGNVYLIITTWKKLNDIYRYNLPHDRKNVLPKFMKIIDQPGRKITINIATQNKFYEFTSGSGMNLITEEAIQAPDQAQIVVKVEDIIENFENFEFKVTKKYLIIIVMIMVILLFL
;
A
#
# COMPACT_ATOMS: atom_id res chain seq x y z
N MET A 1 -0.52 1.71 -7.01
CA MET A 1 -0.50 2.04 -5.57
C MET A 1 0.22 3.36 -5.36
N SER A 2 -0.32 4.28 -4.57
CA SER A 2 0.37 5.53 -4.24
C SER A 2 -0.12 6.19 -2.95
N ILE A 3 0.75 6.95 -2.30
CA ILE A 3 0.42 7.87 -1.23
C ILE A 3 0.23 9.26 -1.86
N ASN A 4 -1.00 9.76 -1.90
CA ASN A 4 -1.30 11.09 -2.39
C ASN A 4 -1.28 12.11 -1.26
N PHE A 5 -0.76 13.30 -1.53
CA PHE A 5 -0.71 14.42 -0.60
C PHE A 5 -1.57 15.56 -1.13
N TYR A 6 -2.29 16.26 -0.25
CA TYR A 6 -3.26 17.29 -0.59
C TYR A 6 -3.11 18.51 0.32
N SER A 7 -3.44 19.70 -0.19
CA SER A 7 -3.44 20.93 0.62
C SER A 7 -4.74 21.14 1.40
N ASN A 8 -5.83 20.47 1.01
CA ASN A 8 -7.08 20.41 1.76
C ASN A 8 -7.79 19.06 1.55
N SER A 9 -8.99 18.87 2.10
CA SER A 9 -9.73 17.60 2.00
C SER A 9 -10.33 17.31 0.61
N ASN A 10 -10.30 18.27 -0.31
CA ASN A 10 -10.79 18.12 -1.68
C ASN A 10 -9.76 17.39 -2.56
N GLU A 11 -10.19 16.41 -3.35
CA GLU A 11 -9.30 15.65 -4.24
C GLU A 11 -8.61 16.50 -5.30
N ASN A 12 -9.23 17.61 -5.73
CA ASN A 12 -8.63 18.55 -6.68
C ASN A 12 -7.43 19.32 -6.10
N SER A 13 -7.24 19.27 -4.78
CA SER A 13 -6.12 19.94 -4.09
C SER A 13 -4.85 19.09 -4.03
N LYS A 14 -4.78 18.02 -4.83
CA LYS A 14 -3.62 17.11 -4.88
C LYS A 14 -2.34 17.89 -5.21
N LEU A 15 -1.36 17.73 -4.33
CA LEU A 15 -0.04 18.35 -4.42
C LEU A 15 0.94 17.44 -5.17
N THR A 16 1.05 16.18 -4.72
CA THR A 16 1.91 15.17 -5.37
C THR A 16 1.45 13.76 -5.02
N SER A 17 2.13 12.78 -5.61
CA SER A 17 1.91 11.35 -5.38
C SER A 17 3.24 10.63 -5.23
N LEU A 18 3.38 9.90 -4.13
CA LEU A 18 4.51 9.02 -3.86
C LEU A 18 4.09 7.58 -4.16
N THR A 19 4.53 7.06 -5.30
CA THR A 19 4.35 5.65 -5.65
C THR A 19 5.33 4.78 -4.86
N LEU A 20 5.07 3.47 -4.77
CA LEU A 20 6.03 2.54 -4.18
C LEU A 20 7.42 2.68 -4.81
N GLN A 21 7.47 2.74 -6.14
CA GLN A 21 8.73 2.92 -6.87
C GLN A 21 9.48 4.17 -6.46
N LYS A 22 8.79 5.31 -6.27
CA LYS A 22 9.43 6.54 -5.80
C LYS A 22 9.97 6.41 -4.38
N LEU A 23 9.22 5.74 -3.49
CA LEU A 23 9.67 5.47 -2.13
C LEU A 23 10.90 4.55 -2.13
N MET A 24 10.90 3.50 -2.94
CA MET A 24 12.02 2.56 -3.09
C MET A 24 13.26 3.26 -3.64
N ASN A 25 13.15 3.96 -4.77
CA ASN A 25 14.28 4.67 -5.39
C ASN A 25 14.90 5.69 -4.41
N TYR A 26 14.07 6.45 -3.69
CA TYR A 26 14.59 7.39 -2.69
C TYR A 26 15.23 6.67 -1.50
N SER A 27 14.65 5.55 -1.07
CA SER A 27 15.18 4.72 0.02
C SER A 27 16.58 4.19 -0.30
N GLU A 28 16.83 3.81 -1.55
CA GLU A 28 18.12 3.33 -2.04
C GLU A 28 19.16 4.46 -2.08
N ILE A 29 18.79 5.62 -2.64
CA ILE A 29 19.69 6.79 -2.76
C ILE A 29 20.06 7.37 -1.37
N HIS A 30 19.12 7.41 -0.44
CA HIS A 30 19.27 8.08 0.85
C HIS A 30 19.42 7.12 2.05
N GLY A 31 19.67 5.83 1.79
CA GLY A 31 20.04 4.83 2.80
C GLY A 31 18.97 4.58 3.86
N PHE A 32 17.70 4.44 3.47
CA PHE A 32 16.65 4.08 4.43
C PHE A 32 16.70 2.58 4.73
N ARG A 33 16.27 2.21 5.94
CA ARG A 33 16.13 0.80 6.28
C ARG A 33 14.88 0.27 5.60
N HIS A 34 15.07 -0.56 4.58
CA HIS A 34 13.99 -1.36 4.02
C HIS A 34 14.32 -2.84 4.16
N LYS A 35 13.28 -3.67 4.22
CA LYS A 35 13.42 -5.13 4.27
C LYS A 35 12.31 -5.77 3.48
N HIS A 36 12.67 -6.74 2.66
CA HIS A 36 11.73 -7.59 1.97
C HIS A 36 11.68 -8.95 2.70
N ILE A 37 10.49 -9.38 3.11
CA ILE A 37 10.25 -10.63 3.85
C ILE A 37 9.04 -11.33 3.23
N GLY A 38 9.27 -12.37 2.43
CA GLY A 38 8.18 -13.09 1.76
C GLY A 38 7.40 -12.16 0.83
N ASN A 39 6.10 -11.99 1.08
CA ASN A 39 5.18 -11.11 0.36
C ASN A 39 5.06 -9.70 0.98
N VAL A 40 5.93 -9.37 1.95
CA VAL A 40 5.88 -8.10 2.69
C VAL A 40 7.12 -7.27 2.42
N TYR A 41 6.91 -6.03 1.99
CA TYR A 41 7.92 -5.00 1.88
C TYR A 41 7.75 -3.98 3.01
N LEU A 42 8.79 -3.79 3.81
CA LEU A 42 8.83 -2.85 4.93
C LEU A 42 9.79 -1.72 4.63
N ILE A 43 9.35 -0.48 4.78
CA ILE A 43 10.20 0.71 4.80
C ILE A 43 10.10 1.31 6.20
N ILE A 44 11.22 1.41 6.90
CA ILE A 44 11.34 2.06 8.19
C ILE A 44 12.10 3.37 7.99
N THR A 45 11.43 4.47 8.28
CA THR A 45 11.94 5.82 8.06
C THR A 45 11.48 6.78 9.16
N THR A 46 11.74 8.06 8.99
CA THR A 46 11.24 9.13 9.86
C THR A 46 10.30 10.06 9.12
N TRP A 47 9.51 10.84 9.85
CA TRP A 47 8.63 11.86 9.29
C TRP A 47 9.38 12.90 8.47
N LYS A 48 10.54 13.35 8.97
CA LYS A 48 11.43 14.22 8.22
C LYS A 48 11.74 13.66 6.82
N LYS A 49 12.16 12.40 6.79
CA LYS A 49 12.57 11.73 5.56
C LYS A 49 11.41 11.55 4.58
N LEU A 50 10.21 11.24 5.06
CA LEU A 50 9.02 11.19 4.20
C LEU A 50 8.67 12.59 3.64
N ASN A 51 8.79 13.64 4.47
CA ASN A 51 8.61 15.02 4.03
C ASN A 51 9.65 15.45 2.99
N ASP A 52 10.90 15.03 3.15
CA ASP A 52 11.97 15.31 2.18
C ASP A 52 11.65 14.65 0.82
N ILE A 53 11.15 13.41 0.81
CA ILE A 53 10.67 12.74 -0.42
C ILE A 53 9.50 13.51 -1.05
N TYR A 54 8.53 13.90 -0.23
CA TYR A 54 7.39 14.69 -0.67
C TYR A 54 7.84 15.99 -1.35
N ARG A 55 8.75 16.75 -0.71
CA ARG A 55 9.30 18.01 -1.23
C ARG A 55 10.09 17.81 -2.50
N TYR A 56 10.87 16.73 -2.59
CA TYR A 56 11.60 16.36 -3.81
C TYR A 56 10.67 16.10 -4.99
N ASN A 57 9.45 15.58 -4.72
CA ASN A 57 8.45 15.25 -5.74
C ASN A 57 7.40 16.34 -5.98
N LEU A 58 7.53 17.51 -5.35
CA LEU A 58 6.63 18.64 -5.58
C LEU A 58 6.99 19.37 -6.88
N PRO A 59 5.98 19.78 -7.68
CA PRO A 59 6.17 20.73 -8.77
C PRO A 59 6.89 22.01 -8.29
N HIS A 60 7.69 22.64 -9.17
CA HIS A 60 8.54 23.77 -8.77
C HIS A 60 7.74 24.96 -8.21
N ASP A 61 6.56 25.22 -8.77
CA ASP A 61 5.60 26.25 -8.35
C ASP A 61 5.00 25.99 -6.95
N ARG A 62 5.18 24.80 -6.37
CA ARG A 62 4.55 24.37 -5.11
C ARG A 62 5.52 23.92 -4.04
N LYS A 63 6.83 24.14 -4.21
CA LYS A 63 7.89 23.70 -3.27
C LYS A 63 7.70 24.16 -1.82
N ASN A 64 6.98 25.26 -1.59
CA ASN A 64 6.73 25.82 -0.27
C ASN A 64 5.39 25.38 0.35
N VAL A 65 4.60 24.57 -0.35
CA VAL A 65 3.29 24.13 0.15
C VAL A 65 3.46 22.87 1.00
N LEU A 66 3.00 22.93 2.24
CA LEU A 66 2.95 21.76 3.12
C LEU A 66 1.65 20.98 2.88
N PRO A 67 1.70 19.64 2.93
CA PRO A 67 0.50 18.84 2.84
C PRO A 67 -0.28 18.95 4.15
N LYS A 68 -1.61 18.94 4.05
CA LYS A 68 -2.53 18.91 5.21
C LYS A 68 -3.30 17.60 5.30
N PHE A 69 -3.41 16.88 4.18
CA PHE A 69 -4.10 15.60 4.09
C PHE A 69 -3.27 14.63 3.26
N MET A 70 -3.38 13.35 3.60
CA MET A 70 -2.71 12.26 2.90
C MET A 70 -3.73 11.15 2.66
N LYS A 71 -3.76 10.61 1.44
CA LYS A 71 -4.66 9.51 1.04
C LYS A 71 -3.85 8.38 0.46
N ILE A 72 -4.08 7.19 1.00
CA ILE A 72 -3.55 5.96 0.43
C ILE A 72 -4.48 5.54 -0.71
N ILE A 73 -3.90 5.43 -1.91
CA ILE A 73 -4.58 4.93 -3.10
C ILE A 73 -4.17 3.49 -3.30
N ASP A 74 -5.18 2.64 -3.25
CA ASP A 74 -5.08 1.19 -3.32
C ASP A 74 -4.52 0.74 -4.67
N GLN A 75 -4.14 -0.53 -4.72
CA GLN A 75 -3.86 -1.24 -5.95
C GLN A 75 -4.42 -2.66 -5.81
N PRO A 76 -5.02 -3.22 -6.87
CA PRO A 76 -5.43 -4.62 -6.86
C PRO A 76 -4.27 -5.54 -6.41
N GLY A 77 -4.58 -6.50 -5.55
CA GLY A 77 -3.60 -7.46 -5.01
C GLY A 77 -2.59 -6.90 -4.02
N ARG A 78 -2.75 -5.67 -3.50
CA ARG A 78 -1.80 -5.07 -2.54
C ARG A 78 -2.49 -4.30 -1.42
N LYS A 79 -2.01 -4.52 -0.20
CA LYS A 79 -2.39 -3.76 1.00
C LYS A 79 -1.21 -2.90 1.46
N ILE A 80 -1.45 -1.62 1.74
CA ILE A 80 -0.49 -0.77 2.43
C ILE A 80 -1.02 -0.48 3.82
N THR A 81 -0.12 -0.53 4.79
CA THR A 81 -0.32 0.07 6.11
C THR A 81 0.80 1.07 6.39
N ILE A 82 0.44 2.29 6.75
CA ILE A 82 1.36 3.33 7.23
C ILE A 82 1.14 3.50 8.72
N ASN A 83 2.17 3.19 9.49
CA ASN A 83 2.19 3.40 10.94
C ASN A 83 3.06 4.61 11.25
N ILE A 84 2.53 5.55 12.02
CA ILE A 84 3.24 6.73 12.51
C ILE A 84 3.24 6.69 14.03
N ALA A 85 4.41 6.49 14.61
CA ALA A 85 4.61 6.47 16.04
C ALA A 85 5.15 7.84 16.50
N THR A 86 4.35 8.55 17.30
CA THR A 86 4.76 9.77 18.00
C THR A 86 4.94 9.48 19.49
N GLN A 87 5.47 10.42 20.27
CA GLN A 87 5.67 10.23 21.72
C GLN A 87 4.35 9.93 22.47
N ASN A 88 3.23 10.46 22.00
CA ASN A 88 1.95 10.44 22.73
C ASN A 88 0.82 9.69 22.00
N LYS A 89 1.02 9.35 20.72
CA LYS A 89 -0.01 8.76 19.86
C LYS A 89 0.59 7.83 18.81
N PHE A 90 -0.14 6.79 18.50
CA PHE A 90 0.11 5.88 17.38
C PHE A 90 -1.01 6.03 16.36
N TYR A 91 -0.64 6.24 15.10
CA TYR A 91 -1.58 6.32 13.99
C TYR A 91 -1.33 5.17 13.02
N GLU A 92 -2.37 4.43 12.68
CA GLU A 92 -2.35 3.37 11.68
C GLU A 92 -3.30 3.72 10.54
N PHE A 93 -2.79 3.72 9.31
CA PHE A 93 -3.56 4.01 8.10
C PHE A 93 -3.41 2.89 7.10
N THR A 94 -4.53 2.30 6.69
CA THR A 94 -4.53 1.14 5.82
C THR A 94 -5.32 1.41 4.53
N SER A 95 -4.75 1.03 3.39
CA SER A 95 -5.39 1.03 2.07
C SER A 95 -6.71 0.23 2.09
N GLY A 96 -7.77 0.68 1.39
CA GLY A 96 -9.01 -0.09 1.21
C GLY A 96 -10.13 0.09 2.24
N SER A 97 -10.01 0.95 3.25
CA SER A 97 -11.05 1.09 4.29
C SER A 97 -12.17 2.09 3.97
N GLY A 98 -12.20 2.69 2.77
CA GLY A 98 -13.15 3.76 2.42
C GLY A 98 -12.98 5.06 3.22
N MET A 99 -12.10 5.09 4.23
CA MET A 99 -11.75 6.24 5.07
C MET A 99 -10.24 6.50 5.01
N ASN A 100 -9.73 6.91 3.86
CA ASN A 100 -8.30 7.13 3.67
C ASN A 100 -7.92 8.62 3.75
N LEU A 101 -8.45 9.39 4.71
CA LEU A 101 -7.97 10.74 4.99
C LEU A 101 -7.16 10.71 6.28
N ILE A 102 -5.84 10.72 6.13
CA ILE A 102 -4.91 10.94 7.24
C ILE A 102 -5.10 12.38 7.70
N THR A 103 -5.45 12.54 8.97
CA THR A 103 -5.77 13.84 9.58
C THR A 103 -4.55 14.76 9.62
N GLU A 104 -4.81 16.07 9.66
CA GLU A 104 -3.76 17.10 9.71
C GLU A 104 -2.78 16.88 10.87
N GLU A 105 -3.28 16.38 12.02
CA GLU A 105 -2.46 16.06 13.19
C GLU A 105 -1.38 15.00 12.90
N ALA A 106 -1.73 13.93 12.18
CA ALA A 106 -0.78 12.87 11.84
C ALA A 106 0.27 13.33 10.80
N ILE A 107 -0.08 14.31 9.97
CA ILE A 107 0.82 14.90 8.96
C ILE A 107 1.74 15.97 9.56
N GLN A 108 1.42 16.44 10.77
CA GLN A 108 2.26 17.32 11.57
C GLN A 108 3.05 16.55 12.64
N ALA A 109 3.27 15.25 12.44
CA ALA A 109 4.12 14.47 13.32
C ALA A 109 5.53 15.11 13.43
N PRO A 110 6.20 15.02 14.60
CA PRO A 110 7.55 15.53 14.76
C PRO A 110 8.52 14.88 13.77
N ASP A 111 9.55 15.61 13.33
CA ASP A 111 10.53 15.14 12.32
C ASP A 111 11.18 13.80 12.68
N GLN A 112 11.39 13.53 13.96
CA GLN A 112 11.96 12.30 14.51
C GLN A 112 10.95 11.14 14.65
N ALA A 113 9.65 11.37 14.44
CA ALA A 113 8.63 10.34 14.54
C ALA A 113 8.94 9.20 13.56
N GLN A 114 8.92 7.97 14.06
CA GLN A 114 9.20 6.81 13.23
C GLN A 114 7.98 6.50 12.37
N ILE A 115 8.23 6.26 11.09
CA ILE A 115 7.23 5.80 10.15
C ILE A 115 7.60 4.40 9.69
N VAL A 116 6.62 3.51 9.71
CA VAL A 116 6.71 2.21 9.07
C VAL A 116 5.69 2.16 7.94
N VAL A 117 6.17 2.10 6.70
CA VAL A 117 5.33 1.79 5.53
C VAL A 117 5.46 0.30 5.27
N LYS A 118 4.37 -0.43 5.46
CA LYS A 118 4.24 -1.85 5.18
C LYS A 118 3.44 -2.00 3.89
N VAL A 119 4.00 -2.68 2.91
CA VAL A 119 3.30 -3.08 1.69
C VAL A 119 3.24 -4.60 1.70
N GLU A 120 2.05 -5.16 1.63
CA GLU A 120 1.81 -6.59 1.59
C GLU A 120 1.19 -6.91 0.24
N ASP A 121 1.82 -7.78 -0.54
CA ASP A 121 1.13 -8.41 -1.65
C ASP A 121 0.03 -9.28 -1.03
N ILE A 122 -1.22 -8.91 -1.28
CA ILE A 122 -2.35 -9.76 -1.02
C ILE A 122 -2.23 -10.82 -2.10
N ILE A 123 -1.61 -11.94 -1.73
CA ILE A 123 -1.83 -13.17 -2.46
C ILE A 123 -3.32 -13.40 -2.27
N GLU A 124 -4.09 -12.94 -3.24
CA GLU A 124 -5.38 -13.54 -3.44
C GLU A 124 -5.01 -15.00 -3.69
N ASN A 125 -5.24 -15.85 -2.68
CA ASN A 125 -5.75 -17.18 -2.93
C ASN A 125 -7.09 -16.97 -3.66
N PHE A 126 -7.03 -16.41 -4.87
CA PHE A 126 -8.03 -16.63 -5.85
C PHE A 126 -7.91 -18.12 -6.10
N GLU A 127 -8.81 -18.82 -5.45
CA GLU A 127 -9.65 -19.81 -6.11
C GLU A 127 -10.21 -19.27 -7.45
N ASN A 128 -9.34 -18.81 -8.35
CA ASN A 128 -9.36 -19.16 -9.76
C ASN A 128 -8.95 -20.64 -9.90
N PHE A 129 -9.56 -21.50 -9.06
CA PHE A 129 -10.15 -22.72 -9.57
C PHE A 129 -11.23 -22.28 -10.56
N GLU A 130 -10.81 -21.76 -11.73
CA GLU A 130 -11.50 -22.17 -12.92
C GLU A 130 -11.40 -23.69 -12.87
N PHE A 131 -12.51 -24.33 -12.50
CA PHE A 131 -12.74 -25.71 -12.85
C PHE A 131 -12.70 -25.77 -14.39
N LYS A 132 -11.50 -25.76 -14.97
CA LYS A 132 -11.22 -26.53 -16.16
C LYS A 132 -11.28 -27.98 -15.74
N VAL A 133 -12.51 -28.45 -15.52
CA VAL A 133 -12.86 -29.79 -15.95
C VAL A 133 -12.65 -29.77 -17.46
N THR A 134 -11.40 -29.96 -17.86
CA THR A 134 -11.07 -30.35 -19.22
C THR A 134 -11.97 -31.57 -19.46
N LYS A 135 -12.83 -31.57 -20.48
CA LYS A 135 -13.84 -32.63 -20.74
C LYS A 135 -13.33 -34.06 -20.50
N LYS A 136 -12.02 -34.27 -20.66
CA LYS A 136 -11.25 -35.46 -20.29
C LYS A 136 -11.49 -35.97 -18.86
N TYR A 137 -11.60 -35.12 -17.84
CA TYR A 137 -11.83 -35.54 -16.44
C TYR A 137 -13.31 -35.72 -16.08
N LEU A 138 -14.24 -35.03 -16.77
CA LEU A 138 -15.68 -35.30 -16.62
C LEU A 138 -16.03 -36.72 -17.07
N ILE A 139 -15.43 -37.17 -18.18
CA ILE A 139 -15.63 -38.53 -18.69
C ILE A 139 -15.11 -39.57 -17.67
N ILE A 140 -13.96 -39.31 -17.04
CA ILE A 140 -13.39 -40.22 -16.04
C ILE A 140 -14.28 -40.30 -14.79
N ILE A 141 -14.78 -39.16 -14.30
CA ILE A 141 -15.67 -39.12 -13.13
C ILE A 141 -17.01 -39.82 -13.44
N VAL A 142 -17.59 -39.59 -14.63
CA VAL A 142 -18.82 -40.28 -15.07
C VAL A 142 -18.58 -41.78 -15.25
N MET A 143 -17.46 -42.21 -15.83
CA MET A 143 -17.11 -43.62 -15.94
C MET A 143 -16.99 -44.31 -14.58
N ILE A 144 -16.33 -43.66 -13.61
CA ILE A 144 -16.17 -44.20 -12.26
C ILE A 144 -17.52 -44.31 -11.55
N MET A 145 -18.40 -43.30 -11.69
CA MET A 145 -19.76 -43.38 -11.14
C MET A 145 -20.60 -44.51 -11.75
N VAL A 146 -20.51 -44.73 -13.07
CA VAL A 146 -21.21 -45.83 -13.74
C VAL A 146 -20.72 -47.17 -13.21
N ILE A 147 -19.41 -47.39 -13.12
CA ILE A 147 -18.84 -48.65 -12.63
C ILE A 147 -19.29 -48.94 -11.19
N LEU A 148 -19.37 -47.92 -10.33
CA LEU A 148 -19.83 -48.07 -8.94
C LEU A 148 -21.33 -48.32 -8.79
N LEU A 149 -22.15 -48.02 -9.80
CA LEU A 149 -23.59 -48.30 -9.80
C LEU A 149 -23.94 -49.73 -10.26
N PHE A 150 -22.99 -50.43 -10.88
CA PHE A 150 -23.15 -51.79 -11.40
C PHE A 150 -22.30 -52.84 -10.66
N LEU A 151 -21.64 -52.44 -9.56
CA LEU A 151 -20.98 -53.31 -8.57
C LEU A 151 -21.85 -53.40 -7.31
#